data_AF-A0A318HTB7-F1
#
_entry.id   AF-A0A318HTB7-F1
#
_cell.length_a   1.000
_cell.length_b   1.000
_cell.length_c   1.000
_cell.angle_alpha   90.00
_cell.angle_beta   90.00
_cell.angle_gamma   90.00
#
_symmetry.space_group_name_H-M   'P 1'
#
loop_
_entity.id
_entity.type
_entity.pdbx_description
1 polymer ?
#
loop_
_entity_poly.entity_id
_entity_poly.type
_entity_poly.pdbx_seq_one_letter_code
_entity_poly.pdbx_strand_id
1 'polypeptide(L)'
;MNELVIRLLLVYLALSNLLSLSLFGIDKWKAKHTKWRISEKTLLLVAAIGGSIGAWVGMKLWHHKTQHKKFKYGVPLIFIIQLAALLFASYKIYCA
;
A
#
# COMPACT_ATOMS: atom_id res chain seq x y z
N MET A 1 -8.91 -14.01 22.18
CA MET A 1 -8.34 -14.21 20.83
C MET A 1 -8.40 -12.95 19.97
N ASN A 2 -9.51 -12.22 19.96
CA ASN A 2 -9.71 -11.06 19.07
C ASN A 2 -8.66 -9.94 19.26
N GLU A 3 -8.28 -9.63 20.50
CA GLU A 3 -7.19 -8.67 20.80
C GLU A 3 -5.84 -9.04 20.17
N LEU A 4 -5.49 -10.33 20.18
CA LEU A 4 -4.21 -10.80 19.63
C LEU A 4 -4.23 -10.75 18.10
N VAL A 5 -5.36 -11.10 17.48
CA VAL A 5 -5.57 -11.02 16.03
C VAL A 5 -5.53 -9.57 15.55
N ILE A 6 -6.18 -8.64 16.27
CA ILE A 6 -6.15 -7.21 15.94
C ILE A 6 -4.72 -6.66 16.03
N ARG A 7 -3.96 -7.02 17.08
CA ARG A 7 -2.54 -6.63 17.19
C ARG A 7 -1.69 -7.15 16.04
N LEU A 8 -1.86 -8.41 15.64
CA LEU A 8 -1.15 -8.98 14.50
C LEU A 8 -1.48 -8.28 13.18
N LEU A 9 -2.77 -7.96 12.95
CA LEU A 9 -3.20 -7.21 11.76
C LEU A 9 -2.61 -5.80 11.72
N LEU A 10 -2.55 -5.10 12.86
CA LEU A 10 -1.96 -3.76 12.96
C LEU A 10 -0.45 -3.79 12.67
N VAL A 11 0.29 -4.76 13.23
CA VAL A 11 1.73 -4.90 12.96
C VAL A 11 1.98 -5.26 11.50
N TYR A 12 1.19 -6.18 10.93
CA TYR A 12 1.27 -6.53 9.52
C TYR A 12 1.02 -5.31 8.61
N LEU A 13 -0.03 -4.53 8.89
CA LEU A 13 -0.36 -3.29 8.15
C LEU A 13 0.73 -2.22 8.29
N ALA A 14 1.34 -2.09 9.47
CA ALA A 14 2.43 -1.14 9.68
C ALA A 14 3.66 -1.51 8.85
N LEU A 15 4.05 -2.79 8.87
CA LEU A 15 5.20 -3.30 8.10
C LEU A 15 4.95 -3.19 6.59
N SER A 16 3.78 -3.56 6.10
CA SER A 16 3.44 -3.47 4.66
C SER A 16 3.43 -2.02 4.16
N ASN A 17 2.98 -1.07 4.98
CA ASN A 17 3.04 0.36 4.66
C ASN A 17 4.48 0.88 4.62
N LEU A 18 5.32 0.52 5.58
CA LEU A 18 6.75 0.86 5.58
C LEU A 18 7.48 0.27 4.36
N LEU A 19 7.18 -0.98 3.99
CA LEU A 19 7.73 -1.62 2.80
C LEU A 19 7.31 -0.91 1.52
N SER A 20 6.00 -0.59 1.37
CA SER A 20 5.53 0.18 0.21
C SER A 20 6.19 1.55 0.11
N LEU A 21 6.27 2.28 1.22
CA LEU A 21 6.89 3.60 1.25
C LEU A 21 8.37 3.53 0.85
N SER A 22 9.10 2.54 1.36
CA SER A 22 10.50 2.30 1.02
C SER A 22 10.68 1.95 -0.46
N LEU A 23 9.81 1.10 -1.03
CA LEU A 23 9.84 0.75 -2.45
C LEU A 23 9.64 1.96 -3.36
N PHE A 24 8.71 2.86 -3.02
CA PHE A 24 8.51 4.12 -3.75
C PHE A 24 9.74 5.04 -3.65
N GLY A 25 10.39 5.10 -2.47
CA GLY A 25 11.64 5.83 -2.29
C GLY A 25 12.79 5.25 -3.12
N ILE A 26 12.94 3.92 -3.13
CA ILE A 26 13.95 3.20 -3.92
C ILE A 26 13.70 3.40 -5.42
N ASP A 27 12.45 3.40 -5.88
CA ASP A 27 12.12 3.65 -7.29
C ASP A 27 12.59 5.05 -7.72
N LYS A 28 12.36 6.09 -6.89
CA LYS A 28 12.89 7.43 -7.17
C LYS A 28 14.42 7.46 -7.15
N TRP A 29 15.05 6.80 -6.19
CA TRP A 29 16.51 6.73 -6.11
C TRP A 29 17.11 6.07 -7.35
N LYS A 30 16.52 4.95 -7.81
CA LYS A 30 16.90 4.27 -9.05
C LYS A 30 16.68 5.14 -10.29
N ALA A 31 15.59 5.93 -10.33
CA ALA A 31 15.34 6.88 -11.40
C ALA A 31 16.41 7.99 -11.47
N LYS A 32 16.95 8.42 -10.32
CA LYS A 32 18.03 9.41 -10.25
C LYS A 32 19.41 8.84 -10.63
N HIS A 33 19.64 7.55 -10.39
CA HIS A 33 20.91 6.87 -10.69
C HIS A 33 20.89 6.08 -12.01
N THR A 34 19.94 6.36 -12.90
CA THR A 34 19.81 5.71 -14.23
C THR A 34 19.85 4.17 -14.18
N LYS A 35 19.41 3.58 -13.06
CA LYS A 35 19.30 2.13 -12.88
C LYS A 35 17.94 1.64 -13.36
N TRP A 36 17.83 0.32 -13.59
CA TRP A 36 16.57 -0.34 -13.95
C TRP A 36 15.46 0.00 -12.95
N ARG A 37 14.40 0.65 -13.45
CA ARG A 37 13.22 1.07 -12.67
C ARG A 37 12.40 -0.13 -12.23
N ILE A 38 11.68 0.00 -11.11
CA ILE A 38 10.81 -1.06 -10.61
C ILE A 38 9.54 -1.07 -11.46
N SER A 39 9.05 -2.26 -11.82
CA SER A 39 7.82 -2.40 -12.61
C SER A 39 6.63 -1.83 -11.85
N GLU A 40 5.80 -1.06 -12.55
CA GLU A 40 4.59 -0.44 -12.00
C GLU A 40 3.64 -1.46 -11.40
N LYS A 41 3.59 -2.64 -12.01
CA LYS A 41 2.77 -3.77 -11.55
C LYS A 41 3.21 -4.20 -10.16
N THR A 42 4.51 -4.30 -9.90
CA THR A 42 5.05 -4.73 -8.61
C THR A 42 4.72 -3.73 -7.51
N LEU A 43 4.86 -2.42 -7.79
CA LEU A 43 4.48 -1.36 -6.84
C LEU A 43 2.98 -1.38 -6.51
N LEU A 44 2.12 -1.60 -7.51
CA LEU A 44 0.67 -1.76 -7.30
C LEU A 44 0.33 -3.06 -6.54
N LEU A 45 1.05 -4.15 -6.78
CA LEU A 45 0.83 -5.43 -6.13
C LEU A 45 1.20 -5.36 -4.64
N VAL A 46 2.31 -4.69 -4.30
CA VAL A 46 2.68 -4.45 -2.89
C VAL A 46 1.67 -3.52 -2.20
N ALA A 47 1.16 -2.51 -2.90
CA ALA A 47 0.08 -1.69 -2.37
C ALA A 47 -1.19 -2.53 -2.11
N ALA A 48 -1.52 -3.47 -3.01
CA ALA A 48 -2.67 -4.37 -2.90
C ALA A 48 -2.56 -5.38 -1.74
N ILE A 49 -1.35 -5.85 -1.43
CA ILE A 49 -1.12 -6.82 -0.35
C ILE A 49 -1.33 -6.22 1.06
N GLY A 50 -1.22 -4.90 1.21
CA GLY A 50 -1.40 -4.25 2.52
C GLY A 50 -0.73 -2.89 2.66
N GLY A 51 -0.02 -2.40 1.65
CA GLY A 51 0.77 -1.17 1.74
C GLY A 51 0.13 0.06 1.11
N SER A 52 -1.19 0.09 0.90
CA SER A 52 -1.88 1.14 0.14
C SER A 52 -1.66 2.55 0.72
N ILE A 53 -1.65 2.69 2.05
CA ILE A 53 -1.38 3.97 2.73
C ILE A 53 0.08 4.38 2.50
N GLY A 54 1.03 3.47 2.69
CA GLY A 54 2.45 3.71 2.44
C GLY A 54 2.76 4.04 0.98
N ALA A 55 2.06 3.40 0.04
CA ALA A 55 2.13 3.67 -1.39
C ALA A 55 1.56 5.05 -1.73
N TRP A 56 0.41 5.42 -1.14
CA TRP A 56 -0.19 6.73 -1.36
C TRP A 56 0.67 7.87 -0.80
N VAL A 57 1.15 7.72 0.44
CA VAL A 57 2.09 8.64 1.06
C VAL A 57 3.35 8.73 0.21
N GLY A 58 3.93 7.60 -0.22
CA GLY A 58 5.12 7.58 -1.06
C GLY A 58 4.94 8.33 -2.38
N MET A 59 3.85 8.09 -3.11
CA MET A 59 3.54 8.85 -4.33
C MET A 59 3.51 10.37 -4.09
N LYS A 60 2.89 10.80 -2.99
CA LYS A 60 2.74 12.22 -2.65
C LYS A 60 4.05 12.84 -2.17
N LEU A 61 4.81 12.13 -1.33
CA LEU A 61 6.07 12.60 -0.76
C LEU A 61 7.12 12.83 -1.84
N TRP A 62 7.19 11.92 -2.81
CA TRP A 62 8.20 11.96 -3.85
C TRP A 62 7.75 12.68 -5.12
N HIS A 63 6.48 13.09 -5.22
CA HIS A 63 5.84 13.63 -6.43
C HIS A 63 6.17 12.79 -7.68
N HIS A 64 6.35 11.48 -7.47
CA HIS A 64 6.82 10.57 -8.50
C HIS A 64 5.63 9.73 -8.97
N LYS A 65 5.39 9.70 -10.28
CA LYS A 65 4.30 8.95 -10.93
C LYS A 65 2.86 9.30 -10.52
N THR A 66 2.58 10.52 -10.07
CA THR A 66 1.21 11.03 -9.85
C THR A 66 0.39 11.23 -11.14
N GLN A 67 1.05 11.33 -12.29
CA GLN A 67 0.43 11.57 -13.61
C GLN A 67 0.07 10.27 -14.36
N HIS A 68 0.58 9.11 -13.93
CA HIS A 68 0.24 7.84 -14.58
C HIS A 68 -1.15 7.39 -14.15
N LYS A 69 -2.10 7.33 -15.11
CA LYS A 69 -3.49 6.92 -14.90
C LYS A 69 -3.62 5.64 -14.06
N LYS A 70 -2.71 4.68 -14.25
CA LYS A 70 -2.67 3.41 -13.51
C LYS A 70 -2.46 3.60 -12.00
N PHE A 71 -1.60 4.53 -11.58
CA PHE A 71 -1.37 4.82 -10.17
C PHE A 71 -2.41 5.76 -9.58
N LYS A 72 -2.86 6.75 -10.37
CA LYS A 72 -3.89 7.71 -9.96
C LYS A 72 -5.22 7.03 -9.62
N TYR A 73 -5.63 6.01 -10.38
CA TYR A 73 -6.87 5.26 -10.13
C TYR A 73 -6.62 3.93 -9.39
N GLY A 74 -5.49 3.26 -9.64
CA GLY A 74 -5.21 1.95 -9.05
C GLY A 74 -5.03 1.99 -7.54
N VAL A 75 -4.28 2.96 -7.01
CA VAL A 75 -4.05 3.07 -5.56
C VAL A 75 -5.34 3.40 -4.78
N PRO A 76 -6.19 4.38 -5.18
CA PRO A 76 -7.46 4.60 -4.49
C PRO A 76 -8.43 3.43 -4.66
N LEU A 77 -8.45 2.73 -5.80
CA LEU A 77 -9.28 1.53 -5.97
C LEU A 77 -8.86 0.42 -4.99
N ILE A 78 -7.56 0.16 -4.88
CA ILE A 78 -7.00 -0.80 -3.92
C ILE A 78 -7.35 -0.37 -2.48
N PHE A 79 -7.23 0.92 -2.17
CA PHE A 79 -7.57 1.45 -0.86
C PHE A 79 -9.05 1.21 -0.51
N ILE A 80 -9.97 1.45 -1.45
CA ILE A 80 -11.40 1.18 -1.27
C ILE A 80 -11.66 -0.31 -1.01
N ILE A 81 -11.02 -1.20 -1.78
CA ILE A 81 -11.16 -2.66 -1.59
C ILE A 81 -10.66 -3.08 -0.20
N GLN A 82 -9.53 -2.53 0.25
CA GLN A 82 -8.99 -2.80 1.59
C GLN A 82 -9.90 -2.27 2.69
N LEU A 83 -10.49 -1.09 2.51
CA LEU A 83 -11.45 -0.52 3.46
C LEU A 83 -12.70 -1.39 3.57
N ALA A 84 -13.22 -1.86 2.43
CA ALA A 84 -14.36 -2.78 2.39
C ALA A 84 -14.05 -4.12 3.04
N ALA A 85 -12.87 -4.69 2.78
CA ALA A 85 -12.42 -5.94 3.42
C ALA A 85 -12.25 -5.79 4.94
N LEU A 86 -11.69 -4.66 5.40
CA LEU A 86 -11.58 -4.34 6.82
C LEU A 86 -12.96 -4.21 7.47
N LEU A 87 -13.88 -3.46 6.86
CA LEU A 87 -15.26 -3.32 7.35
C LEU A 87 -15.99 -4.65 7.42
N PHE A 88 -15.85 -5.50 6.40
CA PHE A 88 -16.45 -6.82 6.40
C PHE A 88 -15.85 -7.72 7.49
N ALA A 89 -14.53 -7.67 7.68
CA ALA A 89 -13.86 -8.42 8.74
C ALA A 89 -14.31 -7.95 10.12
N SER A 90 -14.39 -6.63 10.37
CA SER A 90 -14.89 -6.12 11.65
C SER A 90 -16.37 -6.42 11.87
N TYR A 91 -17.23 -6.32 10.85
CA TYR A 91 -18.63 -6.75 10.96
C TYR A 91 -18.75 -8.22 11.36
N LYS A 92 -17.96 -9.09 10.73
CA LYS A 92 -17.97 -10.53 11.05
C LYS A 92 -17.42 -10.82 12.45
N ILE A 93 -16.44 -10.04 12.93
CA ILE A 93 -15.87 -10.14 14.28
C ILE A 93 -16.84 -9.61 15.35
N TYR A 94 -17.63 -8.58 15.07
CA TYR A 94 -18.62 -8.04 16.01
C TYR A 94 -19.91 -8.87 16.10
N CYS A 95 -20.24 -9.62 15.04
CA CYS A 95 -21.45 -10.43 14.95
C CYS A 95 -21.21 -11.93 15.28
N ALA A 96 -19.96 -12.33 15.56
CA ALA A 96 -19.58 -13.70 15.96
C ALA A 96 -19.12 -13.74 17.41
#